data_AF-A0A1I9GDU5-F1
#
_entry.id   AF-A0A1I9GDU5-F1
#
_cell.length_a   1.000
_cell.length_b   1.000
_cell.length_c   1.000
_cell.angle_alpha   90.00
_cell.angle_beta   90.00
_cell.angle_gamma   90.00
#
_symmetry.space_group_name_H-M   'P 1'
#
loop_
_entity.id
_entity.type
_entity.pdbx_description
1 polymer ?
#
loop_
_entity_poly.entity_id
_entity_poly.type
_entity_poly.pdbx_seq_one_letter_code
_entity_poly.pdbx_strand_id
1 'polypeptide(L)'
;FLVRNARGPVHRGPKKMEDLNLHMYLESPMENITLLEFQELALNRLRVLKAVEQVKDRFPRETEAINNELAKQLMKLMPIACGCCPLEELENARRRDIISHFILRLAFCQTPEQTKWFIQQEVDLFKFRFQLVSKSYDVVTQFLQANNFDAELVTDAEKENLKENLSNACFIPISK
;
A
#
# COMPACT_ATOMS: atom_id res chain seq x y z
N PHE A 1 24.91 -23.91 12.81
CA PHE A 1 25.52 -22.62 12.46
C PHE A 1 24.50 -21.52 12.71
N LEU A 2 24.67 -20.80 13.81
CA LEU A 2 23.67 -19.89 14.37
C LEU A 2 24.24 -18.47 14.28
N VAL A 3 23.90 -17.74 13.21
CA VAL A 3 24.29 -16.32 13.08
C VAL A 3 23.24 -15.48 13.79
N ARG A 4 23.55 -15.09 15.03
CA ARG A 4 22.87 -14.01 15.74
C ARG A 4 23.31 -12.68 15.13
N ASN A 5 22.46 -12.08 14.28
CA ASN A 5 22.59 -10.66 13.98
C ASN A 5 21.84 -9.87 15.05
N ALA A 6 22.59 -9.37 16.03
CA ALA A 6 22.15 -8.33 16.94
C ALA A 6 22.05 -7.01 16.16
N ARG A 7 20.83 -6.61 15.79
CA ARG A 7 20.54 -5.21 15.46
C ARG A 7 19.79 -4.63 16.65
N GLY A 8 20.46 -3.75 17.39
CA GLY A 8 19.84 -2.96 18.45
C GLY A 8 18.70 -2.08 17.90
N PRO A 9 17.84 -1.53 18.78
CA PRO A 9 16.73 -0.70 18.36
C PRO A 9 17.28 0.64 17.84
N VAL A 10 17.40 0.75 16.52
CA VAL A 10 17.64 2.04 15.86
C VAL A 10 16.40 2.90 16.11
N HIS A 11 16.53 3.88 17.00
CA HIS A 11 15.55 4.96 17.15
C HIS A 11 15.53 5.73 15.83
N ARG A 12 14.59 5.38 14.95
CA ARG A 12 14.27 6.18 13.78
C ARG A 12 13.38 7.31 14.26
N GLY A 13 13.80 8.55 13.98
CA GLY A 13 12.95 9.74 14.17
C GLY A 13 11.64 9.64 13.39
N PRO A 14 10.75 10.64 13.49
CA PRO A 14 9.48 10.62 12.78
C PRO A 14 9.74 10.41 11.29
N LYS A 15 9.19 9.31 10.74
CA LYS A 15 9.28 9.00 9.31
C LYS A 15 8.63 10.15 8.55
N LYS A 16 9.26 10.61 7.46
CA LYS A 16 8.63 11.57 6.55
C LYS A 16 7.67 10.81 5.63
N MET A 17 6.67 11.48 5.03
CA MET A 17 5.72 10.83 4.10
C MET A 17 6.44 10.04 3.00
N GLU A 18 7.55 10.57 2.50
CA GLU A 18 8.42 9.93 1.50
C GLU A 18 8.86 8.51 1.94
N ASP A 19 9.06 8.29 3.24
CA ASP A 19 9.50 7.00 3.79
C ASP A 19 8.40 5.91 3.82
N LEU A 20 7.14 6.29 3.58
CA LEU A 20 6.01 5.36 3.62
C LEU A 20 5.86 4.58 2.31
N ASN A 21 6.51 5.02 1.23
CA ASN A 21 6.41 4.40 -0.10
C ASN A 21 4.96 4.08 -0.47
N LEU A 22 4.04 5.01 -0.20
CA LEU A 22 2.60 4.85 -0.43
C LEU A 22 2.10 6.11 -1.13
N HIS A 23 1.45 5.95 -2.28
CA HIS A 23 1.00 7.05 -3.13
C HIS A 23 -0.47 6.88 -3.52
N MET A 24 -1.16 8.01 -3.71
CA MET A 24 -2.54 8.07 -4.21
C MET A 24 -2.61 8.22 -5.74
N TYR A 25 -1.46 8.34 -6.41
CA TYR A 25 -1.36 8.47 -7.88
C TYR A 25 -2.22 9.61 -8.47
N LEU A 26 -2.26 10.76 -7.79
CA LEU A 26 -3.07 11.92 -8.18
C LEU A 26 -2.48 12.68 -9.37
N GLU A 27 -1.15 12.83 -9.40
CA GLU A 27 -0.43 13.59 -10.41
C GLU A 27 0.27 12.65 -11.39
N SER A 28 0.10 12.92 -12.69
CA SER A 28 0.77 12.17 -13.75
C SER A 28 2.25 12.53 -13.81
N PRO A 29 3.16 11.55 -13.99
CA PRO A 29 4.56 11.86 -14.26
C PRO A 29 4.68 12.57 -15.62
N MET A 30 5.50 13.62 -15.67
CA MET A 30 5.80 14.40 -16.89
C MET A 30 7.11 13.98 -17.56
N GLU A 31 7.62 12.81 -17.18
CA GLU A 31 8.93 12.33 -17.57
C GLU A 31 8.90 11.54 -18.87
N ASN A 32 9.94 11.68 -19.69
CA ASN A 32 10.13 10.87 -20.89
C ASN A 32 10.81 9.54 -20.53
N ILE A 33 10.26 8.44 -21.04
CA ILE A 33 10.82 7.10 -20.91
C ILE A 33 11.03 6.47 -22.28
N THR A 34 11.95 5.52 -22.37
CA THR A 34 12.13 4.76 -23.61
C THR A 34 10.97 3.79 -23.85
N LEU A 35 10.75 3.37 -25.10
CA LEU A 35 9.73 2.38 -25.41
C LEU A 35 10.00 1.02 -24.72
N LEU A 36 11.28 0.64 -24.59
CA LEU A 36 11.67 -0.58 -23.88
C LEU A 36 11.29 -0.49 -22.40
N GLU A 37 11.64 0.63 -21.74
CA GLU A 37 11.29 0.87 -20.34
C GLU A 37 9.76 0.89 -20.15
N PHE A 38 9.02 1.54 -21.05
CA PHE A 38 7.56 1.54 -21.05
C PHE A 38 7.00 0.11 -21.04
N GLN A 39 7.49 -0.75 -21.94
CA GLN A 39 7.05 -2.14 -22.04
C GLN A 39 7.39 -2.94 -20.77
N GLU A 40 8.60 -2.80 -20.25
CA GLU A 40 9.03 -3.47 -19.02
C GLU A 40 8.17 -3.08 -17.82
N LEU A 41 7.90 -1.78 -17.65
CA LEU A 41 7.07 -1.27 -16.56
C LEU A 41 5.63 -1.78 -16.64
N ALA A 42 5.04 -1.79 -17.83
CA ALA A 42 3.71 -2.33 -18.06
C ALA A 42 3.64 -3.82 -17.68
N LEU A 43 4.57 -4.63 -18.20
CA LEU A 43 4.59 -6.07 -17.97
C LEU A 43 4.83 -6.41 -16.50
N ASN A 44 5.76 -5.71 -15.85
CA ASN A 44 6.07 -5.96 -14.44
C ASN A 44 4.89 -5.61 -13.53
N ARG A 45 4.23 -4.47 -13.72
CA ARG A 45 3.04 -4.14 -12.93
C ARG A 45 1.86 -5.06 -13.22
N LEU A 46 1.67 -5.48 -14.48
CA LEU A 46 0.63 -6.45 -14.81
C LEU A 46 0.85 -7.79 -14.08
N ARG A 47 2.10 -8.25 -13.98
CA ARG A 47 2.46 -9.45 -13.21
C ARG A 47 2.12 -9.28 -11.73
N VAL A 48 2.41 -8.11 -11.16
CA VAL A 48 2.04 -7.77 -9.77
C VAL A 48 0.53 -7.84 -9.57
N LEU A 49 -0.27 -7.19 -10.41
CA LEU A 49 -1.73 -7.18 -10.27
C LEU A 49 -2.34 -8.57 -10.46
N LYS A 50 -1.80 -9.39 -11.37
CA LYS A 50 -2.21 -10.80 -11.51
C LYS A 50 -1.83 -11.65 -10.29
N ALA A 51 -0.68 -11.39 -9.65
CA ALA A 51 -0.32 -12.07 -8.42
C ALA A 51 -1.28 -11.68 -7.27
N VAL A 52 -1.68 -10.41 -7.21
CA VAL A 52 -2.69 -9.94 -6.23
C VAL A 52 -4.02 -10.67 -6.42
N GLU A 53 -4.50 -10.76 -7.65
CA GLU A 53 -5.72 -11.49 -8.01
C GLU A 53 -5.64 -12.97 -7.60
N GLN A 54 -4.58 -13.66 -8.00
CA GLN A 54 -4.40 -15.09 -7.73
C GLN A 54 -4.39 -15.43 -6.24
N VAL A 55 -3.74 -14.60 -5.42
CA VAL A 55 -3.71 -14.82 -3.97
C VAL A 55 -5.10 -14.58 -3.36
N LYS A 56 -5.81 -13.55 -3.81
CA LYS A 56 -7.17 -13.26 -3.34
C LYS A 56 -8.16 -14.37 -3.67
N ASP A 57 -8.10 -14.91 -4.88
CA ASP A 57 -8.95 -16.03 -5.32
C ASP A 57 -8.67 -17.31 -4.52
N ARG A 58 -7.42 -17.53 -4.11
CA ARG A 58 -7.02 -18.69 -3.32
C ARG A 58 -7.46 -18.61 -1.85
N PHE A 59 -7.53 -17.41 -1.27
CA PHE A 59 -7.76 -17.20 0.17
C PHE A 59 -8.91 -16.22 0.46
N PRO A 60 -10.15 -16.45 -0.01
CA PRO A 60 -11.22 -15.44 0.00
C PRO A 60 -11.67 -14.94 1.38
N ARG A 61 -11.27 -15.60 2.48
CA ARG A 61 -11.67 -15.25 3.86
C ARG A 61 -10.52 -15.14 4.86
N GLU A 62 -9.30 -15.45 4.46
CA GLU A 62 -8.15 -15.57 5.37
C GLU A 62 -7.18 -14.41 5.17
N THR A 63 -7.47 -13.27 5.81
CA THR A 63 -6.71 -12.02 5.66
C THR A 63 -5.22 -12.18 5.99
N GLU A 64 -4.86 -12.95 7.02
CA GLU A 64 -3.46 -13.16 7.38
C GLU A 64 -2.72 -14.05 6.36
N ALA A 65 -3.37 -15.10 5.87
CA ALA A 65 -2.82 -15.96 4.82
C ALA A 65 -2.64 -15.20 3.50
N ILE A 66 -3.61 -14.36 3.11
CA ILE A 66 -3.49 -13.43 1.98
C ILE A 66 -2.23 -12.59 2.15
N ASN A 67 -2.09 -11.90 3.29
CA ASN A 67 -0.97 -10.97 3.51
C ASN A 67 0.38 -11.68 3.47
N ASN A 68 0.50 -12.87 4.07
CA ASN A 68 1.73 -13.64 4.07
C ASN A 68 2.13 -14.11 2.66
N GLU A 69 1.16 -14.61 1.89
CA GLU A 69 1.43 -15.06 0.52
C GLU A 69 1.69 -13.89 -0.44
N LEU A 70 0.93 -12.79 -0.33
CA LEU A 70 1.20 -11.55 -1.07
C LEU A 70 2.60 -11.03 -0.77
N ALA A 71 2.99 -10.93 0.51
CA ALA A 71 4.32 -10.49 0.88
C ALA A 71 5.40 -11.36 0.22
N LYS A 72 5.21 -12.69 0.20
CA LYS A 72 6.14 -13.64 -0.42
C LYS A 72 6.29 -13.43 -1.93
N GLN A 73 5.20 -13.17 -2.65
CA GLN A 73 5.24 -12.93 -4.09
C GLN A 73 5.78 -11.52 -4.42
N LEU A 74 5.29 -10.51 -3.72
CA LEU A 74 5.65 -9.11 -3.94
C LEU A 74 7.10 -8.80 -3.54
N MET A 75 7.69 -9.53 -2.58
CA MET A 75 9.13 -9.41 -2.30
C MET A 75 10.01 -9.65 -3.53
N LYS A 76 9.55 -10.45 -4.50
CA LYS A 76 10.26 -10.70 -5.76
C LYS A 76 9.84 -9.76 -6.88
N LEU A 77 8.54 -9.49 -7.00
CA LEU A 77 7.97 -8.74 -8.11
C LEU A 77 8.02 -7.21 -7.92
N MET A 78 7.89 -6.75 -6.68
CA MET A 78 7.83 -5.34 -6.30
C MET A 78 8.36 -5.13 -4.86
N PRO A 79 9.68 -5.22 -4.63
CA PRO A 79 10.28 -5.15 -3.29
C PRO A 79 9.90 -3.89 -2.49
N ILE A 80 9.65 -2.77 -3.19
CA ILE A 80 9.21 -1.52 -2.58
C ILE A 80 7.84 -1.63 -1.90
N ALA A 81 6.93 -2.47 -2.41
CA ALA A 81 5.62 -2.68 -1.78
C ALA A 81 5.72 -3.37 -0.41
N CYS A 82 6.79 -4.13 -0.19
CA CYS A 82 7.07 -4.81 1.09
C CYS A 82 8.02 -4.01 2.00
N GLY A 83 8.50 -2.84 1.58
CA GLY A 83 9.54 -2.09 2.30
C GLY A 83 10.90 -2.81 2.34
N CYS A 84 11.15 -3.71 1.38
CA CYS A 84 12.38 -4.51 1.29
C CYS A 84 13.35 -3.99 0.21
N CYS A 85 13.06 -2.84 -0.40
CA CYS A 85 13.91 -2.24 -1.42
C CYS A 85 15.19 -1.63 -0.79
N PRO A 86 16.39 -1.88 -1.35
CA PRO A 86 17.62 -1.23 -0.91
C PRO A 86 17.53 0.29 -1.02
N LEU A 87 18.18 1.02 -0.12
CA LEU A 87 18.19 2.50 -0.10
C LEU A 87 18.69 3.08 -1.43
N GLU A 88 19.71 2.46 -2.02
CA GLU A 88 20.33 2.90 -3.28
C GLU A 88 19.39 2.78 -4.49
N GLU A 89 18.42 1.85 -4.44
CA GLU A 89 17.46 1.63 -5.52
C GLU A 89 16.09 2.28 -5.26
N LEU A 90 15.90 2.85 -4.07
CA LEU A 90 14.58 3.24 -3.57
C LEU A 90 13.93 4.33 -4.42
N GLU A 91 14.69 5.35 -4.82
CA GLU A 91 14.18 6.44 -5.66
C GLU A 91 13.76 5.93 -7.05
N ASN A 92 14.58 5.09 -7.66
CA ASN A 92 14.25 4.45 -8.93
C ASN A 92 13.02 3.54 -8.78
N ALA A 93 12.89 2.80 -7.69
CA ALA A 93 11.72 1.97 -7.43
C ALA A 93 10.43 2.80 -7.23
N ARG A 94 10.50 3.96 -6.56
CA ARG A 94 9.38 4.90 -6.43
C ARG A 94 8.96 5.46 -7.79
N ARG A 95 9.93 5.92 -8.59
CA ARG A 95 9.71 6.40 -9.96
C ARG A 95 9.01 5.33 -10.81
N ARG A 96 9.52 4.10 -10.79
CA ARG A 96 8.94 2.96 -11.52
C ARG A 96 7.53 2.61 -11.05
N ASP A 97 7.26 2.66 -9.74
CA ASP A 97 5.92 2.42 -9.19
C ASP A 97 4.90 3.43 -9.73
N ILE A 98 5.23 4.73 -9.71
CA ILE A 98 4.36 5.79 -10.22
C ILE A 98 4.13 5.62 -11.73
N ILE A 99 5.20 5.53 -12.52
CA ILE A 99 5.10 5.47 -13.98
C ILE A 99 4.32 4.23 -14.42
N SER A 100 4.63 3.06 -13.85
CA SER A 100 3.95 1.80 -14.21
C SER A 100 2.44 1.84 -13.96
N HIS A 101 1.99 2.53 -12.90
CA HIS A 101 0.56 2.73 -12.63
C HIS A 101 -0.12 3.51 -13.76
N PHE A 102 0.45 4.64 -14.15
CA PHE A 102 -0.11 5.48 -15.22
C PHE A 102 -0.06 4.80 -16.58
N ILE A 103 0.97 4.00 -16.87
CA ILE A 103 1.02 3.18 -18.09
C ILE A 103 -0.16 2.19 -18.13
N LEU A 104 -0.46 1.49 -17.04
CA LEU A 104 -1.57 0.55 -17.03
C LEU A 104 -2.94 1.23 -17.11
N ARG A 105 -3.09 2.48 -16.61
CA ARG A 105 -4.32 3.25 -16.84
C ARG A 105 -4.65 3.40 -18.32
N LEU A 106 -3.64 3.61 -19.18
CA LEU A 106 -3.82 3.69 -20.63
C LEU A 106 -4.28 2.34 -21.23
N ALA A 107 -3.75 1.23 -20.70
CA ALA A 107 -4.10 -0.10 -21.21
C ALA A 107 -5.50 -0.54 -20.79
N PHE A 108 -5.92 -0.27 -19.55
CA PHE A 108 -7.15 -0.81 -18.95
C PHE A 108 -8.35 0.14 -18.97
N CYS A 109 -8.22 1.35 -19.54
CA CYS A 109 -9.35 2.27 -19.70
C CYS A 109 -10.27 1.96 -20.88
N GLN A 110 -10.01 0.90 -21.66
CA GLN A 110 -10.72 0.63 -22.91
C GLN A 110 -12.15 0.11 -22.71
N THR A 111 -12.35 -0.78 -21.74
CA THR A 111 -13.69 -1.30 -21.41
C THR A 111 -14.00 -1.15 -19.91
N PRO A 112 -15.28 -1.05 -19.53
CA PRO A 112 -15.68 -1.00 -18.12
C PRO A 112 -15.20 -2.21 -17.31
N GLU A 113 -15.18 -3.40 -17.91
CA GLU A 113 -14.75 -4.63 -17.26
C GLU A 113 -13.25 -4.60 -16.97
N GLN A 114 -12.44 -4.15 -17.93
CA GLN A 114 -10.99 -3.98 -17.75
C GLN A 114 -10.68 -2.91 -16.70
N THR A 115 -11.42 -1.79 -16.73
CA THR A 115 -11.26 -0.71 -15.74
C THR A 115 -11.62 -1.21 -14.34
N LYS A 116 -12.73 -1.93 -14.21
CA LYS A 116 -13.16 -2.53 -12.94
C LYS A 116 -12.13 -3.51 -12.39
N TRP A 117 -11.59 -4.39 -13.25
CA TRP A 117 -10.55 -5.32 -12.88
C TRP A 117 -9.30 -4.59 -12.38
N PHE A 118 -8.81 -3.60 -13.15
CA PHE A 118 -7.62 -2.83 -12.79
C PHE A 118 -7.79 -2.10 -11.45
N ILE A 119 -8.90 -1.39 -11.25
CA ILE A 119 -9.20 -0.69 -9.99
C ILE A 119 -9.23 -1.70 -8.83
N GLN A 120 -9.88 -2.85 -9.00
CA GLN A 120 -9.98 -3.85 -7.95
C GLN A 120 -8.60 -4.34 -7.49
N GLN A 121 -7.71 -4.68 -8.42
CA GLN A 121 -6.38 -5.17 -8.07
C GLN A 121 -5.48 -4.08 -7.49
N GLU A 122 -5.56 -2.84 -7.99
CA GLU A 122 -4.82 -1.70 -7.44
C GLU A 122 -5.28 -1.35 -6.02
N VAL A 123 -6.59 -1.38 -5.76
CA VAL A 123 -7.15 -1.15 -4.42
C VAL A 123 -6.67 -2.23 -3.45
N ASP A 124 -6.63 -3.48 -3.87
CA ASP A 124 -6.17 -4.58 -3.01
C ASP A 124 -4.65 -4.52 -2.77
N LEU A 125 -3.85 -4.14 -3.77
CA LEU A 125 -2.42 -3.83 -3.60
C LEU A 125 -2.20 -2.65 -2.63
N PHE A 126 -3.00 -1.59 -2.76
CA PHE A 126 -2.94 -0.43 -1.87
C PHE A 126 -3.27 -0.83 -0.43
N LYS A 127 -4.35 -1.60 -0.20
CA LYS A 127 -4.72 -2.10 1.13
C LYS A 127 -3.59 -2.87 1.78
N PHE A 128 -2.95 -3.78 1.03
CA PHE A 128 -1.80 -4.53 1.52
C PHE A 128 -0.66 -3.59 1.95
N ARG A 129 -0.27 -2.65 1.10
CA ARG A 129 0.80 -1.67 1.40
C ARG A 129 0.44 -0.79 2.60
N PHE A 130 -0.81 -0.32 2.66
CA PHE A 130 -1.32 0.50 3.75
C PHE A 130 -1.28 -0.26 5.09
N GLN A 131 -1.70 -1.53 5.13
CA GLN A 131 -1.64 -2.36 6.34
C GLN A 131 -0.20 -2.55 6.85
N LEU A 132 0.78 -2.68 5.96
CA LEU A 132 2.19 -2.81 6.35
C LEU A 132 2.75 -1.54 7.01
N VAL A 133 2.32 -0.36 6.56
CA VAL A 133 2.81 0.93 7.08
C VAL A 133 2.01 1.44 8.28
N SER A 134 0.73 1.09 8.39
CA SER A 134 -0.22 1.56 9.41
C SER A 134 -0.04 0.89 10.77
N LYS A 135 1.21 0.72 11.21
CA LYS A 135 1.55 0.13 12.52
C LYS A 135 1.44 1.12 13.68
N SER A 136 1.41 2.41 13.40
CA SER A 136 1.17 3.49 14.36
C SER A 136 0.12 4.47 13.82
N TYR A 137 -0.67 5.05 14.71
CA TYR A 137 -1.63 6.10 14.39
C TYR A 137 -0.95 7.35 13.82
N ASP A 138 0.28 7.65 14.23
CA ASP A 138 1.04 8.81 13.74
C ASP A 138 1.26 8.74 12.23
N VAL A 139 1.61 7.55 11.73
CA VAL A 139 1.88 7.30 10.31
C VAL A 139 0.60 7.45 9.48
N VAL A 140 -0.51 6.93 10.02
CA VAL A 140 -1.83 7.05 9.37
C VAL A 140 -2.25 8.52 9.31
N THR A 141 -2.10 9.24 10.43
CA THR A 141 -2.45 10.66 10.51
C THR A 141 -1.63 11.50 9.52
N GLN A 142 -0.32 11.28 9.48
CA GLN A 142 0.57 11.96 8.53
C GLN A 142 0.18 11.67 7.07
N PHE A 143 -0.16 10.42 6.76
CA PHE A 143 -0.62 10.06 5.42
C PHE A 143 -1.94 10.76 5.04
N LEU A 144 -2.91 10.80 5.96
CA LEU A 144 -4.20 11.46 5.73
C LEU A 144 -4.02 12.97 5.50
N GLN A 145 -3.27 13.65 6.38
CA GLN A 145 -2.99 15.08 6.26
C GLN A 145 -2.29 15.42 4.95
N ALA A 146 -1.29 14.63 4.56
CA ALA A 146 -0.51 14.92 3.38
C ALA A 146 -1.26 14.65 2.06
N ASN A 147 -2.34 13.87 2.10
CA ASN A 147 -3.24 13.66 0.96
C ASN A 147 -4.51 14.53 1.06
N ASN A 148 -4.51 15.57 1.90
CA ASN A 148 -5.61 16.53 2.09
C ASN A 148 -6.94 15.87 2.49
N PHE A 149 -6.88 14.80 3.30
CA PHE A 149 -8.06 14.29 3.96
C PHE A 149 -8.40 15.18 5.15
N ASP A 150 -9.64 15.67 5.18
CA ASP A 150 -10.20 16.41 6.31
C ASP A 150 -10.53 15.43 7.45
N ALA A 151 -9.47 15.04 8.18
CA ALA A 151 -9.55 14.07 9.26
C ALA A 151 -8.89 14.65 10.51
N GLU A 152 -9.69 14.80 11.56
CA GLU A 152 -9.24 15.24 12.87
C GLU A 152 -9.15 14.06 13.83
N LEU A 153 -8.10 14.03 14.64
CA LEU A 153 -7.96 13.03 15.68
C LEU A 153 -8.91 13.36 16.83
N VAL A 154 -9.78 12.41 17.13
CA VAL A 154 -10.70 12.48 18.26
C VAL A 154 -9.91 12.41 19.57
N THR A 155 -10.19 13.31 20.49
CA THR A 155 -9.57 13.30 21.84
C THR A 155 -10.08 12.15 22.68
N ASP A 156 -9.32 11.75 23.72
CA ASP A 156 -9.77 10.69 24.64
C ASP A 156 -11.10 11.03 25.33
N ALA A 157 -11.34 12.32 25.62
CA ALA A 157 -12.59 12.79 26.22
C ALA A 157 -13.78 12.65 25.26
N GLU A 158 -13.62 13.07 24.00
CA GLU A 158 -14.66 12.91 22.97
C GLU A 158 -14.92 11.43 22.67
N LYS A 159 -13.86 10.62 22.62
CA LYS A 159 -13.94 9.18 22.42
C LYS A 159 -14.75 8.50 23.52
N GLU A 160 -14.52 8.86 24.78
CA GLU A 160 -15.30 8.31 25.90
C GLU A 160 -16.76 8.79 25.85
N ASN A 161 -17.00 10.06 25.54
CA ASN A 161 -18.35 10.61 25.41
C ASN A 161 -19.15 9.96 24.25
N LEU A 162 -18.48 9.59 23.16
CA LEU A 162 -19.10 8.99 21.97
C LEU A 162 -19.11 7.45 22.01
N LYS A 163 -18.53 6.82 23.02
CA LYS A 163 -18.30 5.37 23.10
C LYS A 163 -19.55 4.54 22.89
N GLU A 164 -20.66 4.88 23.55
CA GLU A 164 -21.93 4.16 23.39
C GLU A 164 -22.50 4.29 21.97
N ASN A 165 -22.46 5.51 21.42
CA ASN A 165 -22.94 5.77 20.06
C ASN A 165 -22.10 5.03 19.01
N LEU A 166 -20.77 5.05 19.16
CA LEU A 166 -19.84 4.35 18.27
C LEU A 166 -20.01 2.82 18.36
N SER A 167 -20.19 2.31 19.58
CA SER A 167 -20.46 0.89 19.83
C SER A 167 -21.74 0.43 19.14
N ASN A 168 -22.83 1.19 19.31
CA ASN A 168 -24.14 0.89 18.72
C ASN A 168 -24.10 0.98 17.19
N ALA A 169 -23.43 2.00 16.62
CA ALA A 169 -23.32 2.18 15.18
C ALA A 169 -22.46 1.09 14.51
N CYS A 170 -21.38 0.65 15.19
CA CYS A 170 -20.47 -0.37 14.68
C CYS A 170 -20.88 -1.80 15.04
N PHE A 171 -21.94 -1.98 15.84
CA PHE A 171 -22.36 -3.27 16.42
C PHE A 171 -21.22 -3.99 17.18
N ILE A 172 -20.32 -3.22 17.82
CA ILE A 172 -19.20 -3.76 18.61
C ILE A 172 -19.56 -3.65 20.09
N PRO A 173 -19.68 -4.76 20.86
CA PRO A 173 -20.07 -4.69 22.26
C PRO A 173 -19.01 -3.98 23.11
N ILE A 174 -19.46 -3.08 23.99
CA ILE A 174 -18.59 -2.43 24.97
C ILE A 174 -18.19 -3.48 26.02
N SER A 175 -16.90 -3.77 26.17
CA SER A 175 -16.47 -4.60 27.30
C SER A 175 -16.69 -3.80 28.59
N LYS A 176 -17.40 -4.41 29.55
CA LYS A 176 -17.62 -3.84 30.89
C LYS A 176 -16.33 -3.68 31.66
#